data_AF-A0ABD3K0L5-F1
#
_entry.id   AF-A0ABD3K0L5-F1
#
_cell.length_a   1.000
_cell.length_b   1.000
_cell.length_c   1.000
_cell.angle_alpha   90.00
_cell.angle_beta   90.00
_cell.angle_gamma   90.00
#
_symmetry.space_group_name_H-M   'P 1'
#
loop_
_entity.id
_entity.type
_entity.pdbx_description
1 polymer ?
#
loop_
_entity_poly.entity_id
_entity_poly.type
_entity_poly.pdbx_seq_one_letter_code
_entity_poly.pdbx_strand_id
1 'polypeptide(L)'
;MASRPPFLLLLLFLFALFSLLNPHSRAANLPFHPEDVLPLLPRQLSWPILNALRRPVDLLPTFVGAASPSNGSLAWKGACFYENTAWLEFHNETGGEFGGGTLHIKVKSRGVSIFLMQAGMLGTLQALWDVFPLFSNTGWGEKSNIGFLNKHMGASFEQRPQPWVTNISIDDIHSGDFLAISKIRGRWGGFETLEKWVSGAYAGHTAMCLRDSEGKLWVGESGHDNDQGEDVIAVQPWDEWWEFELNKDDSNPHIALLPLHPDMRAKFNETAAWEYAESMNGKPYGYNNMLFSWIDTIDANYPPPLDAHVVASVMTVWNQMQPAYAANMWNEALNKRLGTEGLDLPDLLVETEMRGSSFAELLTIPEQDDWVYSDGKSASCVAFVLEMYKAAGLFDPISSSVQVTEFTIKDAYSLKFFENNSSRLPKWCNDGDDVELPFCQIRGRYRMELPGYNTMDLYPHMNERCPSLPPKYSRPSDC
;
A
#
# COMPACT_ATOMS: atom_id res chain seq x y z
N MET A 1 31.28 -12.79 -42.64
CA MET A 1 32.53 -12.00 -42.65
C MET A 1 32.56 -11.11 -41.42
N ALA A 2 33.61 -11.26 -40.62
CA ALA A 2 34.02 -10.46 -39.46
C ALA A 2 33.02 -10.31 -38.28
N SER A 3 33.03 -11.31 -37.39
CA SER A 3 32.64 -11.20 -35.99
C SER A 3 33.53 -10.17 -35.28
N ARG A 4 32.98 -9.02 -34.92
CA ARG A 4 33.61 -8.11 -33.96
C ARG A 4 33.43 -8.68 -32.54
N PRO A 5 34.43 -8.60 -31.65
CA PRO A 5 34.30 -9.10 -30.30
C PRO A 5 33.22 -8.29 -29.55
N PRO A 6 32.51 -8.88 -28.57
CA PRO A 6 31.45 -8.19 -27.87
C PRO A 6 32.06 -7.09 -27.01
N PHE A 7 31.75 -5.84 -27.38
CA PHE A 7 32.10 -4.61 -26.67
C PHE A 7 31.77 -4.70 -25.16
N LEU A 8 30.77 -5.51 -24.81
CA LEU A 8 30.33 -5.81 -23.46
C LEU A 8 31.36 -6.60 -22.62
N LEU A 9 32.09 -7.57 -23.21
CA LEU A 9 33.14 -8.29 -22.47
C LEU A 9 34.37 -7.41 -22.23
N LEU A 10 34.70 -6.51 -23.16
CA LEU A 10 35.79 -5.56 -22.99
C LEU A 10 35.47 -4.55 -21.87
N LEU A 11 34.21 -4.08 -21.80
CA LEU A 11 33.72 -3.20 -20.73
C LEU A 11 33.70 -3.89 -19.37
N LEU A 12 33.23 -5.14 -19.28
CA LEU A 12 33.23 -5.92 -18.04
C LEU A 12 34.65 -6.25 -17.56
N PHE A 13 35.56 -6.55 -18.49
CA PHE A 13 36.98 -6.80 -18.17
C PHE A 13 37.71 -5.53 -17.71
N LEU A 14 37.42 -4.37 -18.33
CA LEU A 14 37.95 -3.07 -17.90
C LEU A 14 37.40 -2.65 -16.53
N PHE A 15 36.13 -2.92 -16.23
CA PHE A 15 35.52 -2.66 -14.92
C PHE A 15 36.11 -3.53 -13.82
N ALA A 16 36.34 -4.82 -14.11
CA ALA A 16 37.01 -5.75 -13.20
C ALA A 16 38.48 -5.36 -12.96
N LEU A 17 39.21 -4.93 -14.00
CA LEU A 17 40.59 -4.46 -13.88
C LEU A 17 40.70 -3.16 -13.06
N PHE A 18 39.74 -2.24 -13.23
CA PHE A 18 39.68 -0.98 -12.48
C PHE A 18 39.36 -1.19 -10.99
N SER A 19 38.60 -2.24 -10.69
CA SER A 19 38.25 -2.67 -9.32
C SER A 19 39.43 -3.34 -8.60
N LEU A 20 40.36 -3.96 -9.34
CA LEU A 20 41.54 -4.64 -8.80
C LEU A 20 42.76 -3.71 -8.59
N LEU A 21 42.81 -2.56 -9.27
CA LEU A 21 43.99 -1.68 -9.29
C LEU A 21 43.89 -0.45 -8.38
N ASN A 22 42.76 -0.21 -7.70
CA ASN A 22 42.59 0.99 -6.88
C ASN A 22 41.83 0.71 -5.57
N PRO A 23 42.52 0.53 -4.43
CA PRO A 23 41.90 0.21 -3.15
C PRO A 23 41.20 1.41 -2.48
N HIS A 24 40.97 2.50 -3.21
CA HIS A 24 40.27 3.69 -2.73
C HIS A 24 39.02 3.91 -3.58
N SER A 25 37.97 3.17 -3.25
CA SER A 25 36.63 3.30 -3.83
C SER A 25 36.11 4.74 -3.65
N ARG A 26 36.11 5.52 -4.73
CA ARG A 26 35.25 6.70 -4.84
C ARG A 26 33.86 6.25 -5.30
N ALA A 27 32.84 6.72 -4.61
CA ALA A 27 31.43 6.42 -4.85
C ALA A 27 31.08 6.41 -6.35
N ALA A 28 30.55 5.29 -6.84
CA ALA A 28 29.98 5.20 -8.16
C ALA A 28 28.65 5.98 -8.18
N ASN A 29 28.50 6.89 -9.15
CA ASN A 29 27.24 7.61 -9.35
C ASN A 29 26.15 6.62 -9.82
N LEU A 30 24.97 6.74 -9.23
CA LEU A 30 23.78 5.96 -9.61
C LEU A 30 23.39 6.22 -11.08
N PRO A 31 22.82 5.23 -11.80
CA PRO A 31 22.45 5.36 -13.21
C PRO A 31 21.22 6.25 -13.46
N PHE A 32 20.64 6.82 -12.42
CA PHE A 32 19.51 7.76 -12.45
C PHE A 32 19.74 8.85 -11.39
N HIS A 33 19.26 10.05 -11.70
CA HIS A 33 19.24 11.19 -10.80
C HIS A 33 17.92 11.18 -10.01
N PRO A 34 17.86 11.66 -8.76
CA PRO A 34 16.60 11.83 -8.03
C PRO A 34 15.51 12.56 -8.83
N GLU A 35 15.96 13.49 -9.69
CA GLU A 35 15.12 14.23 -10.66
C GLU A 35 14.37 13.33 -11.65
N ASP A 36 14.83 12.10 -11.88
CA ASP A 36 14.20 11.13 -12.77
C ASP A 36 13.02 10.39 -12.10
N VAL A 37 12.95 10.40 -10.76
CA VAL A 37 11.90 9.73 -9.95
C VAL A 37 10.79 10.72 -9.56
N LEU A 38 11.14 12.00 -9.47
CA LEU A 38 10.28 13.10 -9.08
C LEU A 38 8.99 13.31 -9.90
N PRO A 39 8.92 12.98 -11.22
CA PRO A 39 7.67 13.02 -11.98
C PRO A 39 6.60 12.02 -11.49
N LEU A 40 6.96 11.06 -10.64
CA LEU A 40 6.07 10.05 -10.07
C LEU A 40 5.39 10.50 -8.76
N LEU A 41 5.80 11.64 -8.21
CA LEU A 41 5.21 12.25 -7.01
C LEU A 41 4.37 13.49 -7.41
N PRO A 42 3.23 13.76 -6.76
CA PRO A 42 2.44 14.99 -6.93
C PRO A 42 3.33 16.23 -6.99
N ARG A 43 2.98 17.24 -7.80
CA ARG A 43 3.83 18.45 -7.97
C ARG A 43 4.15 19.17 -6.66
N GLN A 44 3.25 19.04 -5.68
CA GLN A 44 3.41 19.56 -4.32
C GLN A 44 4.45 18.75 -3.51
N LEU A 45 4.67 17.48 -3.83
CA LEU A 45 5.68 16.59 -3.24
C LEU A 45 7.02 16.68 -3.97
N SER A 46 7.02 16.79 -5.31
CA SER A 46 8.26 16.82 -6.07
C SER A 46 9.05 18.12 -5.92
N TRP A 47 8.39 19.28 -5.80
CA TRP A 47 9.09 20.57 -5.66
C TRP A 47 9.87 20.76 -4.34
N PRO A 48 9.33 20.40 -3.16
CA PRO A 48 10.08 20.42 -1.91
C PRO A 48 11.21 19.39 -1.88
N ILE A 49 10.99 18.19 -2.43
CA ILE A 49 12.00 17.13 -2.53
C ILE A 49 13.14 17.55 -3.48
N LEU A 50 12.83 18.20 -4.61
CA LEU A 50 13.82 18.83 -5.52
C LEU A 50 14.70 19.87 -4.82
N ASN A 51 14.13 20.66 -3.90
CA ASN A 51 14.85 21.71 -3.20
C ASN A 51 15.66 21.17 -1.99
N ALA A 52 15.26 20.02 -1.44
CA ALA A 52 15.93 19.35 -0.33
C ALA A 52 17.07 18.42 -0.81
N LEU A 53 16.90 17.75 -1.96
CA LEU A 53 17.86 16.81 -2.55
C LEU A 53 18.78 17.53 -3.54
N ARG A 54 19.96 17.98 -3.10
CA ARG A 54 20.99 18.56 -3.97
C ARG A 54 21.83 17.49 -4.66
N ARG A 55 21.79 16.23 -4.20
CA ARG A 55 22.52 15.06 -4.73
C ARG A 55 21.75 13.74 -4.51
N PRO A 56 22.01 12.69 -5.31
CA PRO A 56 21.48 11.34 -5.08
C PRO A 56 21.80 10.74 -3.69
N VAL A 57 22.86 11.23 -3.05
CA VAL A 57 23.28 10.83 -1.70
C VAL A 57 22.37 11.41 -0.61
N ASP A 58 21.60 12.45 -0.91
CA ASP A 58 20.74 13.10 0.08
C ASP A 58 19.48 12.26 0.39
N LEU A 59 19.19 11.23 -0.42
CA LEU A 59 18.18 10.18 -0.15
C LEU A 59 18.70 9.08 0.77
N LEU A 60 20.02 8.96 0.92
CA LEU A 60 20.64 7.90 1.72
C LEU A 60 20.84 8.41 3.15
N PRO A 61 20.72 7.54 4.17
CA PRO A 61 21.14 7.87 5.52
C PRO A 61 22.53 8.49 5.48
N THR A 62 22.69 9.68 6.06
CA THR A 62 24.01 10.32 6.12
C THR A 62 24.91 9.40 6.94
N PHE A 63 26.02 8.94 6.37
CA PHE A 63 26.99 8.14 7.10
C PHE A 63 27.56 8.96 8.26
N VAL A 64 27.14 8.62 9.48
CA VAL A 64 27.53 9.31 10.73
C VAL A 64 28.75 8.66 11.40
N GLY A 65 29.09 7.43 11.03
CA GLY A 65 30.24 6.68 11.55
C GLY A 65 30.17 5.17 11.25
N ALA A 66 31.29 4.46 11.40
CA ALA A 66 31.37 3.00 11.36
C ALA A 66 32.05 2.49 12.63
N ALA A 67 31.46 1.50 13.30
CA ALA A 67 32.10 0.87 14.46
C ALA A 67 33.33 0.05 14.00
N SER A 68 34.46 0.23 14.69
CA SER A 68 35.72 -0.47 14.41
C SER A 68 36.05 -1.46 15.54
N PRO A 69 36.75 -2.58 15.23
CA PRO A 69 37.23 -3.54 16.23
C PRO A 69 38.41 -3.08 17.09
N SER A 70 39.04 -1.97 16.72
CA SER A 70 40.08 -1.36 17.56
C SER A 70 39.43 -0.62 18.75
N ASN A 71 40.09 -0.66 19.92
CA ASN A 71 39.76 0.01 21.20
C ASN A 71 39.53 1.56 21.15
N GLY A 72 39.34 2.13 19.97
CA GLY A 72 39.00 3.52 19.75
C GLY A 72 37.48 3.70 19.74
N SER A 73 36.98 4.39 20.76
CA SER A 73 35.61 4.93 20.77
C SER A 73 35.43 5.82 19.54
N LEU A 74 34.55 5.42 18.61
CA LEU A 74 34.22 6.28 17.48
C LEU A 74 33.34 7.43 17.98
N ALA A 75 33.75 8.68 17.72
CA ALA A 75 32.89 9.85 17.90
C ALA A 75 32.10 10.07 16.61
N TRP A 76 30.79 9.90 16.67
CA TRP A 76 29.91 10.00 15.51
C TRP A 76 29.80 11.46 15.08
N LYS A 77 29.88 11.73 13.76
CA LYS A 77 29.71 13.08 13.23
C LYS A 77 28.23 13.36 13.00
N GLY A 78 27.65 14.20 13.84
CA GLY A 78 26.28 14.71 13.70
C GLY A 78 25.82 15.38 14.98
N ALA A 79 25.05 16.48 14.88
CA ALA A 79 24.64 17.28 16.04
C ALA A 79 23.98 16.46 17.17
N CYS A 80 23.28 15.37 16.82
CA CYS A 80 22.62 14.48 17.76
C CYS A 80 23.51 13.34 18.32
N PHE A 81 24.73 13.15 17.81
CA PHE A 81 25.57 11.98 18.09
C PHE A 81 26.96 12.31 18.64
N TYR A 82 27.28 13.59 18.88
CA TYR A 82 28.62 14.07 19.28
C TYR A 82 29.21 13.43 20.54
N GLU A 83 28.39 12.73 21.33
CA GLU A 83 28.80 12.09 22.58
C GLU A 83 28.55 10.58 22.62
N ASN A 84 27.94 10.02 21.58
CA ASN A 84 27.69 8.59 21.51
C ASN A 84 28.96 7.89 21.03
N THR A 85 29.29 6.77 21.67
CA THR A 85 30.46 5.95 21.29
C THR A 85 30.00 4.55 20.94
N ALA A 86 30.52 4.00 19.85
CA ALA A 86 30.25 2.62 19.47
C ALA A 86 31.56 1.88 19.16
N TRP A 87 31.64 0.60 19.54
CA TRP A 87 32.74 -0.30 19.18
C TRP A 87 32.21 -1.72 18.95
N LEU A 88 32.91 -2.50 18.13
CA LEU A 88 32.49 -3.85 17.76
C LEU A 88 33.53 -4.86 18.27
N GLU A 89 33.11 -5.80 19.11
CA GLU A 89 33.97 -6.88 19.58
C GLU A 89 33.70 -8.13 18.76
N PHE A 90 34.69 -8.65 18.03
CA PHE A 90 34.55 -9.91 17.30
C PHE A 90 34.85 -11.11 18.20
N HIS A 91 33.93 -12.05 18.25
CA HIS A 91 34.05 -13.32 18.97
C HIS A 91 34.48 -14.41 17.98
N ASN A 92 35.78 -14.44 17.67
CA ASN A 92 36.35 -15.48 16.81
C ASN A 92 36.53 -16.83 17.53
N GLU A 93 36.26 -16.89 18.84
CA GLU A 93 36.54 -18.07 19.69
C GLU A 93 35.37 -19.05 19.82
N THR A 94 34.21 -18.77 19.20
CA THR A 94 32.99 -19.59 19.35
C THR A 94 32.95 -20.83 18.45
N GLY A 95 33.95 -21.02 17.56
CA GLY A 95 34.08 -22.23 16.73
C GLY A 95 33.04 -22.39 15.62
N GLY A 96 32.16 -21.41 15.39
CA GLY A 96 31.20 -21.39 14.30
C GLY A 96 31.80 -20.89 12.98
N GLU A 97 31.34 -21.43 11.85
CA GLU A 97 31.88 -21.20 10.49
C GLU A 97 31.93 -19.72 10.07
N PHE A 98 31.07 -18.87 10.62
CA PHE A 98 30.95 -17.45 10.24
C PHE A 98 31.53 -16.46 11.27
N GLY A 99 32.02 -16.94 12.42
CA GLY A 99 32.33 -16.07 13.57
C GLY A 99 31.12 -15.26 14.06
N GLY A 100 31.32 -14.41 15.07
CA GLY A 100 30.29 -13.50 15.57
C GLY A 100 30.88 -12.19 16.10
N GLY A 101 30.03 -11.23 16.46
CA GLY A 101 30.51 -10.00 17.10
C GLY A 101 29.43 -9.29 17.93
N THR A 102 29.85 -8.56 18.96
CA THR A 102 29.00 -7.73 19.81
C THR A 102 29.24 -6.27 19.50
N LEU A 103 28.21 -5.57 19.03
CA LEU A 103 28.23 -4.12 18.88
C LEU A 103 27.86 -3.48 20.22
N HIS A 104 28.81 -2.79 20.82
CA HIS A 104 28.59 -1.99 22.02
C HIS A 104 28.30 -0.56 21.64
N ILE A 105 27.22 0.01 22.16
CA ILE A 105 26.85 1.41 21.96
C ILE A 105 26.60 2.04 23.32
N LYS A 106 27.34 3.11 23.60
CA LYS A 106 27.15 3.92 24.78
C LYS A 106 26.56 5.25 24.36
N VAL A 107 25.34 5.47 24.81
CA VAL A 107 24.55 6.66 24.54
C VAL A 107 24.64 7.61 25.74
N LYS A 108 24.93 8.89 25.49
CA LYS A 108 25.10 9.89 26.57
C LYS A 108 23.91 10.83 26.74
N SER A 109 23.27 11.26 25.66
CA SER A 109 22.27 12.34 25.72
C SER A 109 21.02 12.12 24.88
N ARG A 110 21.10 11.42 23.74
CA ARG A 110 19.95 11.12 22.87
C ARG A 110 20.03 9.67 22.41
N GLY A 111 18.92 8.92 22.58
CA GLY A 111 18.78 7.51 22.18
C GLY A 111 19.28 7.24 20.75
N VAL A 112 19.72 6.01 20.49
CA VAL A 112 20.17 5.57 19.15
C VAL A 112 19.25 4.46 18.68
N SER A 113 18.63 4.66 17.52
CA SER A 113 17.95 3.58 16.80
C SER A 113 18.89 3.00 15.75
N ILE A 114 18.97 1.68 15.68
CA ILE A 114 19.88 0.95 14.80
C ILE A 114 19.04 0.07 13.89
N PHE A 115 19.28 0.19 12.59
CA PHE A 115 18.60 -0.62 11.60
C PHE A 115 19.60 -1.55 10.93
N LEU A 116 19.30 -2.84 10.96
CA LEU A 116 20.09 -3.85 10.28
C LEU A 116 19.52 -4.06 8.88
N MET A 117 20.26 -3.62 7.87
CA MET A 117 19.96 -3.98 6.48
C MET A 117 20.44 -5.42 6.24
N GLN A 118 19.60 -6.41 6.57
CA GLN A 118 19.96 -7.84 6.47
C GLN A 118 20.51 -8.23 5.09
N ALA A 119 19.98 -7.63 4.03
CA ALA A 119 20.37 -7.92 2.66
C ALA A 119 21.68 -7.19 2.22
N GLY A 120 22.19 -6.29 3.05
CA GLY A 120 23.31 -5.39 2.72
C GLY A 120 23.02 -4.47 1.52
N MET A 121 24.00 -3.64 1.14
CA MET A 121 23.84 -2.66 0.05
C MET A 121 23.49 -3.30 -1.30
N LEU A 122 24.04 -4.48 -1.59
CA LEU A 122 23.76 -5.20 -2.84
C LEU A 122 22.32 -5.70 -2.89
N GLY A 123 21.83 -6.30 -1.80
CA GLY A 123 20.44 -6.75 -1.73
C GLY A 123 19.45 -5.58 -1.77
N THR A 124 19.79 -4.43 -1.19
CA THR A 124 18.97 -3.22 -1.31
C THR A 124 18.91 -2.69 -2.74
N LEU A 125 20.03 -2.67 -3.47
CA LEU A 125 20.03 -2.29 -4.88
C LEU A 125 19.21 -3.25 -5.74
N GLN A 126 19.25 -4.55 -5.42
CA GLN A 126 18.42 -5.55 -6.09
C GLN A 126 16.93 -5.35 -5.78
N ALA A 127 16.57 -5.07 -4.53
CA ALA A 127 15.18 -4.76 -4.15
C ALA A 127 14.65 -3.50 -4.86
N LEU A 128 15.48 -2.45 -4.96
CA LEU A 128 15.13 -1.25 -5.73
C LEU A 128 14.91 -1.56 -7.22
N TRP A 129 15.70 -2.48 -7.78
CA TRP A 129 15.53 -2.92 -9.16
C TRP A 129 14.23 -3.71 -9.39
N ASP A 130 13.74 -4.43 -8.38
CA ASP A 130 12.45 -5.14 -8.43
C ASP A 130 11.25 -4.18 -8.27
N VAL A 131 11.40 -3.07 -7.52
CA VAL A 131 10.30 -2.15 -7.18
C VAL A 131 10.19 -0.94 -8.12
N PHE A 132 11.30 -0.33 -8.51
CA PHE A 132 11.29 0.86 -9.38
C PHE A 132 10.50 0.67 -10.69
N PRO A 133 10.59 -0.47 -11.39
CA PRO A 133 9.87 -0.69 -12.63
C PRO A 133 8.34 -0.66 -12.48
N LEU A 134 7.82 -0.98 -11.29
CA LEU A 134 6.38 -1.10 -11.01
C LEU A 134 5.62 0.19 -11.35
N PHE A 135 6.26 1.35 -11.15
CA PHE A 135 5.67 2.66 -11.38
C PHE A 135 5.77 3.15 -12.84
N SER A 136 6.40 2.36 -13.73
CA SER A 136 6.55 2.73 -15.13
C SER A 136 5.23 2.57 -15.90
N ASN A 137 4.81 3.60 -16.63
CA ASN A 137 3.65 3.52 -17.51
C ASN A 137 3.98 2.91 -18.89
N THR A 138 4.63 1.75 -18.89
CA THR A 138 5.08 1.08 -20.11
C THR A 138 4.74 -0.41 -20.06
N GLY A 139 4.90 -1.11 -21.19
CA GLY A 139 4.79 -2.58 -21.20
C GLY A 139 5.85 -3.27 -20.33
N TRP A 140 6.94 -2.59 -19.97
CA TRP A 140 7.90 -3.09 -18.97
C TRP A 140 7.34 -2.97 -17.57
N GLY A 141 6.71 -1.84 -17.23
CA GLY A 141 6.03 -1.69 -15.94
C GLY A 141 4.90 -2.68 -15.77
N GLU A 142 4.05 -2.88 -16.79
CA GLU A 142 3.00 -3.92 -16.78
C GLU A 142 3.56 -5.31 -16.47
N LYS A 143 4.60 -5.74 -17.20
CA LYS A 143 5.25 -7.03 -16.95
C LYS A 143 5.90 -7.12 -15.57
N SER A 144 6.40 -6.01 -15.05
CA SER A 144 7.04 -5.96 -13.73
C SER A 144 6.01 -6.10 -12.62
N ASN A 145 4.85 -5.43 -12.73
CA ASN A 145 3.74 -5.59 -11.78
C ASN A 145 3.23 -7.04 -11.77
N ILE A 146 2.95 -7.62 -12.95
CA ILE A 146 2.53 -9.03 -13.06
C ILE A 146 3.60 -9.97 -12.48
N GLY A 147 4.86 -9.76 -12.83
CA GLY A 147 5.98 -10.58 -12.34
C GLY A 147 6.14 -10.50 -10.82
N PHE A 148 5.97 -9.31 -10.24
CA PHE A 148 6.03 -9.09 -8.81
C PHE A 148 4.89 -9.81 -8.09
N LEU A 149 3.64 -9.60 -8.52
CA LEU A 149 2.46 -10.21 -7.91
C LEU A 149 2.47 -11.74 -8.06
N ASN A 150 2.90 -12.27 -9.20
CA ASN A 150 3.09 -13.71 -9.37
C ASN A 150 4.15 -14.26 -8.40
N LYS A 151 5.33 -13.63 -8.35
CA LYS A 151 6.45 -14.06 -7.48
C LYS A 151 6.10 -14.01 -5.99
N HIS A 152 5.38 -12.98 -5.55
CA HIS A 152 5.17 -12.70 -4.13
C HIS A 152 3.79 -13.15 -3.61
N MET A 153 2.80 -13.32 -4.48
CA MET A 153 1.43 -13.67 -4.10
C MET A 153 0.89 -14.92 -4.80
N GLY A 154 1.55 -15.40 -5.86
CA GLY A 154 1.08 -16.54 -6.65
C GLY A 154 -0.05 -16.20 -7.63
N ALA A 155 -0.28 -14.91 -7.92
CA ALA A 155 -1.29 -14.46 -8.86
C ALA A 155 -0.98 -14.92 -10.31
N SER A 156 -2.00 -15.35 -11.06
CA SER A 156 -1.82 -15.97 -12.37
C SER A 156 -1.78 -14.97 -13.53
N PHE A 157 -2.63 -13.93 -13.46
CA PHE A 157 -2.83 -12.95 -14.54
C PHE A 157 -3.02 -13.60 -15.92
N GLU A 158 -3.90 -14.59 -16.00
CA GLU A 158 -4.24 -15.23 -17.28
C GLU A 158 -4.92 -14.23 -18.22
N GLN A 159 -4.51 -14.21 -19.49
CA GLN A 159 -5.08 -13.27 -20.46
C GLN A 159 -6.45 -13.76 -20.96
N ARG A 160 -7.43 -12.86 -20.98
CA ARG A 160 -8.79 -13.12 -21.48
C ARG A 160 -8.87 -13.04 -23.02
N PRO A 161 -9.83 -13.72 -23.66
CA PRO A 161 -10.14 -13.49 -25.06
C PRO A 161 -10.59 -12.04 -25.29
N GLN A 162 -10.42 -11.55 -26.52
CA GLN A 162 -10.98 -10.25 -26.90
C GLN A 162 -12.48 -10.39 -27.25
N PRO A 163 -13.30 -9.36 -27.03
CA PRO A 163 -12.94 -8.03 -26.51
C PRO A 163 -12.71 -7.98 -24.99
N TRP A 164 -11.81 -7.10 -24.53
CA TRP A 164 -11.51 -6.90 -23.10
C TRP A 164 -12.47 -5.92 -22.39
N VAL A 165 -13.57 -5.57 -23.05
CA VAL A 165 -14.63 -4.73 -22.52
C VAL A 165 -15.93 -5.47 -22.81
N THR A 166 -16.70 -5.72 -21.77
CA THR A 166 -17.98 -6.42 -21.85
C THR A 166 -19.06 -5.44 -22.28
N ASN A 167 -19.97 -5.87 -23.17
CA ASN A 167 -21.13 -5.07 -23.53
C ASN A 167 -22.21 -5.17 -22.45
N ILE A 168 -22.16 -4.25 -21.50
CA ILE A 168 -23.03 -4.24 -20.31
C ILE A 168 -24.38 -3.56 -20.60
N SER A 169 -25.46 -4.06 -20.00
CA SER A 169 -26.72 -3.33 -19.90
C SER A 169 -26.77 -2.62 -18.55
N ILE A 170 -26.81 -1.29 -18.57
CA ILE A 170 -26.80 -0.46 -17.36
C ILE A 170 -28.00 -0.79 -16.46
N ASP A 171 -29.15 -1.18 -17.04
CA ASP A 171 -30.37 -1.56 -16.32
C ASP A 171 -30.17 -2.76 -15.37
N ASP A 172 -29.17 -3.61 -15.61
CA ASP A 172 -28.85 -4.75 -14.77
C ASP A 172 -27.97 -4.37 -13.55
N ILE A 173 -27.47 -3.14 -13.47
CA ILE A 173 -26.65 -2.62 -12.38
C ILE A 173 -27.55 -1.90 -11.37
N HIS A 174 -27.34 -2.15 -10.09
CA HIS A 174 -28.22 -1.66 -9.02
C HIS A 174 -27.44 -0.95 -7.91
N SER A 175 -28.17 -0.17 -7.11
CA SER A 175 -27.64 0.45 -5.91
C SER A 175 -27.06 -0.59 -4.96
N GLY A 176 -25.85 -0.32 -4.48
CA GLY A 176 -25.09 -1.20 -3.62
C GLY A 176 -24.24 -2.24 -4.35
N ASP A 177 -24.33 -2.37 -5.68
CA ASP A 177 -23.40 -3.25 -6.41
C ASP A 177 -21.96 -2.70 -6.31
N PHE A 178 -21.02 -3.60 -6.02
CA PHE A 178 -19.64 -3.25 -5.70
C PHE A 178 -18.74 -3.33 -6.95
N LEU A 179 -17.82 -2.39 -7.10
CA LEU A 179 -16.81 -2.39 -8.14
C LEU A 179 -15.45 -2.67 -7.52
N ALA A 180 -14.84 -3.80 -7.87
CA ALA A 180 -13.45 -4.11 -7.56
C ALA A 180 -12.57 -3.73 -8.74
N ILE A 181 -11.55 -2.90 -8.52
CA ILE A 181 -10.70 -2.34 -9.56
C ILE A 181 -9.25 -2.72 -9.30
N SER A 182 -8.53 -3.10 -10.35
CA SER A 182 -7.13 -3.53 -10.28
C SER A 182 -6.33 -2.93 -11.44
N LYS A 183 -5.43 -2.02 -11.10
CA LYS A 183 -4.48 -1.36 -11.99
C LYS A 183 -3.12 -2.05 -11.89
N ILE A 184 -2.41 -2.12 -13.01
CA ILE A 184 -1.13 -2.86 -13.11
C ILE A 184 -0.09 -2.10 -13.95
N ARG A 185 -0.32 -0.82 -14.22
CA ARG A 185 0.60 0.01 -15.00
C ARG A 185 0.65 1.44 -14.45
N GLY A 186 1.80 2.10 -14.63
CA GLY A 186 1.98 3.49 -14.22
C GLY A 186 2.01 3.68 -12.70
N ARG A 187 1.88 4.94 -12.28
CA ARG A 187 1.95 5.34 -10.87
C ARG A 187 0.99 4.53 -10.01
N TRP A 188 -0.30 4.52 -10.38
CA TRP A 188 -1.34 3.84 -9.63
C TRP A 188 -1.17 2.32 -9.64
N GLY A 189 -0.80 1.71 -10.77
CA GLY A 189 -0.52 0.28 -10.81
C GLY A 189 0.63 -0.16 -9.92
N GLY A 190 1.67 0.69 -9.77
CA GLY A 190 2.77 0.44 -8.84
C GLY A 190 2.33 0.51 -7.37
N PHE A 191 1.57 1.54 -6.99
CA PHE A 191 1.01 1.65 -5.64
C PHE A 191 0.10 0.48 -5.30
N GLU A 192 -0.87 0.19 -6.17
CA GLU A 192 -1.79 -0.93 -5.95
C GLU A 192 -1.06 -2.28 -5.91
N THR A 193 0.04 -2.46 -6.66
CA THR A 193 0.81 -3.70 -6.60
C THR A 193 1.44 -3.93 -5.23
N LEU A 194 1.94 -2.87 -4.59
CA LEU A 194 2.47 -2.94 -3.23
C LEU A 194 1.35 -3.12 -2.20
N GLU A 195 0.22 -2.43 -2.37
CA GLU A 195 -0.97 -2.58 -1.54
C GLU A 195 -1.52 -4.02 -1.58
N LYS A 196 -1.68 -4.59 -2.78
CA LYS A 196 -2.08 -5.99 -3.01
C LYS A 196 -1.15 -6.94 -2.26
N TRP A 197 0.16 -6.68 -2.32
CA TRP A 197 1.15 -7.50 -1.66
C TRP A 197 1.05 -7.49 -0.13
N VAL A 198 0.86 -6.32 0.49
CA VAL A 198 0.77 -6.22 1.96
C VAL A 198 -0.59 -6.66 2.50
N SER A 199 -1.67 -6.42 1.77
CA SER A 199 -3.04 -6.74 2.21
C SER A 199 -3.50 -8.15 1.81
N GLY A 200 -2.90 -8.72 0.77
CA GLY A 200 -3.42 -9.92 0.10
C GLY A 200 -4.65 -9.66 -0.75
N ALA A 201 -5.07 -8.40 -0.92
CA ALA A 201 -6.07 -8.04 -1.90
C ALA A 201 -5.53 -8.26 -3.31
N TYR A 202 -6.37 -8.72 -4.24
CA TYR A 202 -6.01 -8.85 -5.66
C TYR A 202 -6.62 -7.72 -6.51
N ALA A 203 -7.44 -6.88 -5.87
CA ALA A 203 -7.87 -5.56 -6.32
C ALA A 203 -7.16 -4.49 -5.46
N GLY A 204 -6.96 -3.29 -6.02
CA GLY A 204 -6.28 -2.18 -5.35
C GLY A 204 -7.14 -0.92 -5.25
N HIS A 205 -8.37 -0.94 -5.77
CA HIS A 205 -9.32 0.15 -5.58
C HIS A 205 -10.76 -0.36 -5.60
N THR A 206 -11.67 0.40 -4.98
CA THR A 206 -13.08 0.01 -4.86
C THR A 206 -14.01 1.19 -5.04
N ALA A 207 -15.18 0.92 -5.61
CA ALA A 207 -16.27 1.89 -5.74
C ALA A 207 -17.63 1.20 -5.56
N MET A 208 -18.70 1.99 -5.42
CA MET A 208 -20.08 1.49 -5.32
C MET A 208 -20.97 2.15 -6.36
N CYS A 209 -21.83 1.36 -6.98
CA CYS A 209 -22.91 1.85 -7.85
C CYS A 209 -24.11 2.33 -7.02
N LEU A 210 -24.70 3.46 -7.40
CA LEU A 210 -25.90 4.04 -6.79
C LEU A 210 -26.87 4.53 -7.87
N ARG A 211 -28.17 4.30 -7.71
CA ARG A 211 -29.22 4.86 -8.58
C ARG A 211 -29.92 6.01 -7.89
N ASP A 212 -30.05 7.13 -8.58
CA ASP A 212 -30.83 8.25 -8.04
C ASP A 212 -32.35 7.99 -8.16
N SER A 213 -33.14 8.92 -7.63
CA SER A 213 -34.61 8.86 -7.68
C SER A 213 -35.20 8.88 -9.11
N GLU A 214 -34.43 9.28 -10.13
CA GLU A 214 -34.81 9.25 -11.54
C GLU A 214 -34.36 7.94 -12.22
N GLY A 215 -33.66 7.07 -11.50
CA GLY A 215 -33.11 5.82 -11.98
C GLY A 215 -31.79 5.95 -12.73
N LYS A 216 -31.12 7.12 -12.72
CA LYS A 216 -29.80 7.25 -13.36
C LYS A 216 -28.73 6.61 -12.48
N LEU A 217 -27.72 6.04 -13.11
CA LEU A 217 -26.63 5.36 -12.42
C LEU A 217 -25.47 6.32 -12.12
N TRP A 218 -24.95 6.22 -10.91
CA TRP A 218 -23.84 6.96 -10.35
C TRP A 218 -22.81 6.00 -9.77
N VAL A 219 -21.57 6.46 -9.67
CA VAL A 219 -20.47 5.76 -9.02
C VAL A 219 -19.94 6.63 -7.90
N GLY A 220 -19.94 6.08 -6.68
CA GLY A 220 -19.27 6.67 -5.52
C GLY A 220 -17.92 6.00 -5.30
N GLU A 221 -16.84 6.77 -5.24
CA GLU A 221 -15.50 6.29 -4.90
C GLU A 221 -14.74 7.29 -4.04
N SER A 222 -13.74 6.80 -3.30
CA SER A 222 -12.78 7.64 -2.60
C SER A 222 -11.40 7.45 -3.21
N GLY A 223 -10.73 8.55 -3.59
CA GLY A 223 -9.45 8.52 -4.29
C GLY A 223 -9.52 9.10 -5.71
N HIS A 224 -10.54 9.92 -5.98
CA HIS A 224 -10.72 10.61 -7.24
C HIS A 224 -9.85 11.87 -7.28
N ASP A 225 -9.08 12.06 -8.36
CA ASP A 225 -8.23 13.24 -8.55
C ASP A 225 -9.08 14.44 -9.03
N ASN A 226 -9.19 15.47 -8.19
CA ASN A 226 -9.93 16.68 -8.54
C ASN A 226 -9.11 17.63 -9.44
N ASP A 227 -9.73 18.71 -9.92
CA ASP A 227 -9.06 19.71 -10.78
C ASP A 227 -7.84 20.39 -10.11
N GLN A 228 -7.70 20.27 -8.79
CA GLN A 228 -6.61 20.82 -7.99
C GLN A 228 -5.45 19.82 -7.79
N GLY A 229 -5.59 18.58 -8.23
CA GLY A 229 -4.59 17.53 -8.04
C GLY A 229 -4.67 16.83 -6.68
N GLU A 230 -5.82 16.92 -6.00
CA GLU A 230 -6.06 16.35 -4.67
C GLU A 230 -6.98 15.13 -4.79
N ASP A 231 -6.65 14.08 -4.04
CA ASP A 231 -7.47 12.87 -3.97
C ASP A 231 -8.65 13.09 -3.00
N VAL A 232 -9.87 13.01 -3.53
CA VAL A 232 -11.12 13.26 -2.80
C VAL A 232 -12.12 12.12 -2.95
N ILE A 233 -13.15 12.16 -2.12
CA ILE A 233 -14.36 11.37 -2.28
C ILE A 233 -15.22 12.03 -3.35
N ALA A 234 -15.62 11.26 -4.36
CA ALA A 234 -16.44 11.75 -5.46
C ALA A 234 -17.64 10.82 -5.69
N VAL A 235 -18.79 11.44 -5.98
CA VAL A 235 -19.98 10.77 -6.51
C VAL A 235 -20.29 11.39 -7.86
N GLN A 236 -20.13 10.59 -8.93
CA GLN A 236 -20.20 11.08 -10.31
C GLN A 236 -21.09 10.21 -11.19
N PRO A 237 -21.65 10.75 -12.29
CA PRO A 237 -22.48 9.97 -13.20
C PRO A 237 -21.70 8.78 -13.80
N TRP A 238 -22.38 7.65 -13.94
CA TRP A 238 -21.77 6.44 -14.52
C TRP A 238 -21.12 6.70 -15.88
N ASP A 239 -21.78 7.45 -16.76
CA ASP A 239 -21.26 7.71 -18.11
C ASP A 239 -19.94 8.48 -18.07
N GLU A 240 -19.77 9.41 -17.13
CA GLU A 240 -18.55 10.18 -16.95
C GLU A 240 -17.42 9.32 -16.37
N TRP A 241 -17.75 8.51 -15.36
CA TRP A 241 -16.81 7.54 -14.77
C TRP A 241 -16.36 6.49 -15.78
N TRP A 242 -17.30 5.91 -16.52
CA TRP A 242 -17.05 4.87 -17.50
C TRP A 242 -16.26 5.40 -18.69
N GLU A 243 -16.56 6.61 -19.17
CA GLU A 243 -15.78 7.26 -20.23
C GLU A 243 -14.32 7.49 -19.79
N PHE A 244 -14.10 7.89 -18.53
CA PHE A 244 -12.76 8.01 -17.97
C PHE A 244 -12.05 6.66 -17.95
N GLU A 245 -12.67 5.64 -17.34
CA GLU A 245 -12.09 4.29 -17.25
C GLU A 245 -11.79 3.72 -18.63
N LEU A 246 -12.66 3.97 -19.62
CA LEU A 246 -12.51 3.47 -20.98
C LEU A 246 -11.34 4.12 -21.73
N ASN A 247 -11.26 5.46 -21.69
CA ASN A 247 -10.51 6.25 -22.66
C ASN A 247 -9.42 7.15 -22.06
N LYS A 248 -9.46 7.42 -20.76
CA LYS A 248 -8.53 8.33 -20.07
C LYS A 248 -7.62 7.63 -19.07
N ASP A 249 -8.08 6.56 -18.43
CA ASP A 249 -7.23 5.80 -17.50
C ASP A 249 -6.15 5.01 -18.27
N ASP A 250 -4.91 5.47 -18.15
CA ASP A 250 -3.74 4.88 -18.78
C ASP A 250 -3.01 3.84 -17.92
N SER A 251 -3.55 3.50 -16.74
CA SER A 251 -2.99 2.53 -15.78
C SER A 251 -3.32 1.06 -16.08
N ASN A 252 -4.02 0.81 -17.20
CA ASN A 252 -4.53 -0.51 -17.60
C ASN A 252 -5.47 -1.12 -16.54
N PRO A 253 -6.63 -0.48 -16.29
CA PRO A 253 -7.54 -0.92 -15.23
C PRO A 253 -8.29 -2.21 -15.62
N HIS A 254 -8.44 -3.08 -14.64
CA HIS A 254 -9.28 -4.27 -14.68
C HIS A 254 -10.42 -4.06 -13.69
N ILE A 255 -11.65 -4.28 -14.11
CA ILE A 255 -12.83 -3.90 -13.32
C ILE A 255 -13.78 -5.07 -13.26
N ALA A 256 -14.16 -5.46 -12.04
CA ALA A 256 -15.17 -6.46 -11.76
C ALA A 256 -16.35 -5.81 -11.02
N LEU A 257 -17.56 -6.06 -11.53
CA LEU A 257 -18.82 -5.79 -10.85
C LEU A 257 -19.20 -7.02 -10.02
N LEU A 258 -19.50 -6.78 -8.75
CA LEU A 258 -19.93 -7.76 -7.77
C LEU A 258 -21.37 -7.40 -7.36
N PRO A 259 -22.39 -8.03 -7.99
CA PRO A 259 -23.78 -7.75 -7.65
C PRO A 259 -24.09 -8.16 -6.21
N LEU A 260 -24.90 -7.37 -5.49
CA LEU A 260 -25.42 -7.78 -4.20
C LEU A 260 -26.31 -9.02 -4.31
N HIS A 261 -26.20 -9.93 -3.33
CA HIS A 261 -27.14 -11.03 -3.18
C HIS A 261 -28.57 -10.47 -3.00
N PRO A 262 -29.62 -11.11 -3.56
CA PRO A 262 -31.00 -10.62 -3.43
C PRO A 262 -31.45 -10.36 -1.98
N ASP A 263 -31.05 -11.20 -1.03
CA ASP A 263 -31.38 -11.02 0.39
C ASP A 263 -30.69 -9.81 1.01
N MET A 264 -29.49 -9.45 0.53
CA MET A 264 -28.77 -8.27 1.00
C MET A 264 -29.31 -7.02 0.34
N ARG A 265 -29.63 -7.10 -0.96
CA ARG A 265 -30.32 -6.03 -1.69
C ARG A 265 -31.67 -5.68 -1.07
N ALA A 266 -32.42 -6.67 -0.59
CA ALA A 266 -33.70 -6.43 0.08
C ALA A 266 -33.55 -5.70 1.44
N LYS A 267 -32.38 -5.77 2.08
CA LYS A 267 -32.06 -5.06 3.33
C LYS A 267 -31.43 -3.69 3.08
N PHE A 268 -30.81 -3.50 1.92
CA PHE A 268 -30.07 -2.29 1.58
C PHE A 268 -31.00 -1.06 1.55
N ASN A 269 -30.84 -0.17 2.52
CA ASN A 269 -31.54 1.10 2.55
C ASN A 269 -30.86 2.11 1.63
N GLU A 270 -31.39 2.22 0.40
CA GLU A 270 -30.86 3.08 -0.66
C GLU A 270 -30.87 4.57 -0.29
N THR A 271 -31.89 5.05 0.43
CA THR A 271 -31.95 6.45 0.86
C THR A 271 -30.83 6.77 1.85
N ALA A 272 -30.60 5.90 2.84
CA ALA A 272 -29.53 6.10 3.82
C ALA A 272 -28.14 6.00 3.18
N ALA A 273 -27.96 5.13 2.19
CA ALA A 273 -26.72 5.04 1.42
C ALA A 273 -26.43 6.36 0.67
N TRP A 274 -27.44 6.94 0.01
CA TRP A 274 -27.32 8.24 -0.65
C TRP A 274 -27.02 9.38 0.32
N GLU A 275 -27.72 9.45 1.45
CA GLU A 275 -27.45 10.46 2.48
C GLU A 275 -26.00 10.41 2.97
N TYR A 276 -25.45 9.19 3.18
CA TYR A 276 -24.05 9.04 3.52
C TYR A 276 -23.13 9.47 2.37
N ALA A 277 -23.37 9.00 1.15
CA ALA A 277 -22.55 9.30 -0.02
C ALA A 277 -22.48 10.82 -0.28
N GLU A 278 -23.61 11.51 -0.25
CA GLU A 278 -23.68 12.97 -0.38
C GLU A 278 -22.97 13.68 0.77
N SER A 279 -23.10 13.18 2.00
CA SER A 279 -22.43 13.77 3.16
C SER A 279 -20.91 13.72 3.06
N MET A 280 -20.36 12.74 2.34
CA MET A 280 -18.93 12.52 2.16
C MET A 280 -18.37 13.10 0.85
N ASN A 281 -19.22 13.42 -0.12
CA ASN A 281 -18.80 13.95 -1.41
C ASN A 281 -17.97 15.24 -1.24
N GLY A 282 -16.82 15.30 -1.91
CA GLY A 282 -15.84 16.39 -1.82
C GLY A 282 -14.95 16.38 -0.57
N LYS A 283 -15.08 15.39 0.32
CA LYS A 283 -14.16 15.27 1.47
C LYS A 283 -12.83 14.61 1.08
N PRO A 284 -11.77 14.76 1.90
CA PRO A 284 -10.45 14.19 1.59
C PRO A 284 -10.44 12.66 1.55
N TYR A 285 -9.52 12.10 0.77
CA TYR A 285 -9.15 10.69 0.84
C TYR A 285 -8.58 10.30 2.22
N GLY A 286 -8.86 9.07 2.65
CA GLY A 286 -8.41 8.50 3.94
C GLY A 286 -6.92 8.16 3.99
N TYR A 287 -6.03 9.13 3.80
CA TYR A 287 -4.59 8.89 3.97
C TYR A 287 -4.20 8.54 5.41
N ASN A 288 -4.92 9.09 6.39
CA ASN A 288 -4.67 8.90 7.82
C ASN A 288 -4.89 7.46 8.30
N ASN A 289 -5.75 6.67 7.63
CA ASN A 289 -6.11 5.32 8.07
C ASN A 289 -5.56 4.19 7.18
N MET A 290 -5.20 4.48 5.92
CA MET A 290 -4.78 3.47 4.95
C MET A 290 -3.59 2.60 5.41
N LEU A 291 -2.64 3.16 6.16
CA LEU A 291 -1.51 2.38 6.68
C LEU A 291 -1.95 1.39 7.76
N PHE A 292 -2.92 1.78 8.59
CA PHE A 292 -3.31 1.02 9.78
C PHE A 292 -4.32 -0.08 9.46
N SER A 293 -5.08 0.07 8.38
CA SER A 293 -6.12 -0.89 7.95
C SER A 293 -5.61 -2.27 7.53
N TRP A 294 -4.30 -2.56 7.61
CA TRP A 294 -3.73 -3.88 7.35
C TRP A 294 -2.74 -4.33 8.44
N ILE A 295 -2.51 -3.53 9.48
CA ILE A 295 -1.55 -3.79 10.57
C ILE A 295 -2.32 -4.18 11.84
N ASP A 296 -2.91 -5.37 11.82
CA ASP A 296 -3.75 -5.84 12.93
C ASP A 296 -2.95 -6.57 14.02
N THR A 297 -1.72 -7.00 13.70
CA THR A 297 -0.86 -7.79 14.59
C THR A 297 0.55 -7.20 14.68
N ILE A 298 1.25 -7.53 15.76
CA ILE A 298 2.59 -7.00 16.08
C ILE A 298 3.64 -7.35 15.00
N ASP A 299 3.53 -8.53 14.38
CA ASP A 299 4.53 -9.07 13.47
C ASP A 299 3.98 -9.82 12.25
N ALA A 300 2.74 -10.31 12.30
CA ALA A 300 2.16 -11.21 11.30
C ALA A 300 1.33 -10.49 10.22
N ASN A 301 1.60 -9.21 9.97
CA ASN A 301 1.07 -8.47 8.82
C ASN A 301 2.17 -8.02 7.86
N TYR A 302 3.43 -8.01 8.28
CA TYR A 302 4.53 -7.47 7.48
C TYR A 302 5.16 -8.52 6.55
N PRO A 303 5.09 -8.37 5.22
CA PRO A 303 5.83 -9.25 4.32
C PRO A 303 7.33 -9.18 4.60
N PRO A 304 8.03 -10.31 4.82
CA PRO A 304 9.47 -10.27 5.04
C PRO A 304 10.22 -9.56 3.90
N PRO A 305 11.21 -8.69 4.19
CA PRO A 305 11.85 -8.45 5.48
C PRO A 305 11.28 -7.25 6.26
N LEU A 306 10.05 -6.81 5.97
CA LEU A 306 9.43 -5.69 6.69
C LEU A 306 9.09 -6.11 8.14
N ASP A 307 9.20 -5.14 9.05
CA ASP A 307 8.73 -5.22 10.42
C ASP A 307 8.36 -3.80 10.90
N ALA A 308 7.77 -3.70 12.10
CA ALA A 308 7.38 -2.42 12.69
C ALA A 308 8.56 -1.45 12.89
N HIS A 309 9.79 -1.95 13.06
CA HIS A 309 10.98 -1.11 13.20
C HIS A 309 11.41 -0.50 11.86
N VAL A 310 11.33 -1.26 10.77
CA VAL A 310 11.53 -0.74 9.41
C VAL A 310 10.48 0.34 9.10
N VAL A 311 9.22 0.10 9.47
CA VAL A 311 8.14 1.11 9.34
C VAL A 311 8.48 2.37 10.13
N ALA A 312 8.86 2.25 11.40
CA ALA A 312 9.30 3.38 12.21
C ALA A 312 10.48 4.15 11.58
N SER A 313 11.42 3.43 10.95
CA SER A 313 12.55 4.03 10.23
C SER A 313 12.08 4.91 9.08
N VAL A 314 11.22 4.35 8.23
CA VAL A 314 10.69 5.01 7.05
C VAL A 314 9.90 6.24 7.46
N MET A 315 9.03 6.11 8.46
CA MET A 315 8.25 7.23 9.02
C MET A 315 9.17 8.31 9.59
N THR A 316 10.27 7.94 10.27
CA THR A 316 11.25 8.90 10.81
C THR A 316 11.96 9.67 9.69
N VAL A 317 12.45 8.99 8.66
CA VAL A 317 13.11 9.61 7.50
C VAL A 317 12.11 10.52 6.77
N TRP A 318 10.90 10.04 6.55
CA TRP A 318 9.86 10.80 5.85
C TRP A 318 9.40 12.03 6.63
N ASN A 319 9.27 11.93 7.95
CA ASN A 319 8.96 13.06 8.83
C ASN A 319 10.04 14.15 8.80
N GLN A 320 11.30 13.78 8.59
CA GLN A 320 12.38 14.76 8.39
C GLN A 320 12.37 15.36 6.98
N MET A 321 12.03 14.57 5.97
CA MET A 321 12.04 15.02 4.57
C MET A 321 10.82 15.89 4.23
N GLN A 322 9.62 15.53 4.70
CA GLN A 322 8.33 16.16 4.36
C GLN A 322 7.41 16.21 5.60
N PRO A 323 7.71 17.07 6.59
CA PRO A 323 7.01 17.09 7.88
C PRO A 323 5.50 17.37 7.78
N ALA A 324 5.08 18.25 6.84
CA ALA A 324 3.67 18.56 6.66
C ALA A 324 2.85 17.37 6.12
N TYR A 325 3.44 16.53 5.27
CA TYR A 325 2.77 15.37 4.71
C TYR A 325 2.81 14.17 5.67
N ALA A 326 3.94 13.96 6.36
CA ALA A 326 4.05 12.98 7.43
C ALA A 326 3.04 13.22 8.57
N ALA A 327 2.81 14.49 8.91
CA ALA A 327 1.81 14.87 9.90
C ALA A 327 0.40 14.40 9.49
N ASN A 328 0.06 14.52 8.21
CA ASN A 328 -1.23 14.14 7.63
C ASN A 328 -1.37 12.63 7.34
N MET A 329 -0.31 11.83 7.45
CA MET A 329 -0.38 10.39 7.16
C MET A 329 -0.47 9.53 8.41
N TRP A 330 0.19 9.93 9.50
CA TRP A 330 0.27 9.08 10.69
C TRP A 330 0.36 9.82 12.02
N ASN A 331 0.86 11.05 12.11
CA ASN A 331 1.04 11.68 13.43
C ASN A 331 -0.29 11.85 14.16
N GLU A 332 -1.31 12.38 13.49
CA GLU A 332 -2.63 12.56 14.12
C GLU A 332 -3.28 11.21 14.45
N ALA A 333 -3.17 10.23 13.55
CA ALA A 333 -3.69 8.88 13.73
C ALA A 333 -3.03 8.14 14.91
N LEU A 334 -1.71 8.30 15.10
CA LEU A 334 -0.97 7.75 16.25
C LEU A 334 -1.34 8.47 17.54
N ASN A 335 -1.52 9.80 17.50
CA ASN A 335 -1.99 10.57 18.66
C ASN A 335 -3.37 10.10 19.13
N LYS A 336 -4.33 9.89 18.21
CA LYS A 336 -5.65 9.34 18.54
C LYS A 336 -5.56 7.97 19.21
N ARG A 337 -4.76 7.05 18.65
CA ARG A 337 -4.51 5.72 19.22
C ARG A 337 -3.91 5.78 20.62
N LEU A 338 -3.01 6.73 20.86
CA LEU A 338 -2.40 6.94 22.17
C LEU A 338 -3.25 7.80 23.13
N GLY A 339 -4.34 8.40 22.66
CA GLY A 339 -5.13 9.37 23.43
C GLY A 339 -4.34 10.63 23.79
N THR A 340 -3.44 11.07 22.92
CA THR A 340 -2.66 12.31 23.03
C THR A 340 -3.04 13.30 21.94
N GLU A 341 -2.54 14.53 22.02
CA GLU A 341 -2.73 15.54 20.99
C GLU A 341 -1.41 16.29 20.74
N GLY A 342 -1.09 16.52 19.47
CA GLY A 342 0.02 17.41 19.08
C GLY A 342 1.43 16.87 19.31
N LEU A 343 1.60 15.60 19.67
CA LEU A 343 2.93 14.98 19.75
C LEU A 343 3.46 14.67 18.35
N ASP A 344 4.73 14.94 18.12
CA ASP A 344 5.41 14.49 16.89
C ASP A 344 5.82 13.01 17.01
N LEU A 345 6.27 12.41 15.91
CA LEU A 345 6.62 10.98 15.89
C LEU A 345 7.67 10.59 16.96
N PRO A 346 8.79 11.30 17.15
CA PRO A 346 9.71 11.04 18.26
C PRO A 346 9.05 11.08 19.64
N ASP A 347 8.25 12.11 19.93
CA ASP A 347 7.58 12.24 21.23
C ASP A 347 6.53 11.14 21.44
N LEU A 348 5.82 10.73 20.38
CA LEU A 348 4.91 9.59 20.40
C LEU A 348 5.63 8.28 20.74
N LEU A 349 6.80 8.04 20.16
CA LEU A 349 7.60 6.84 20.47
C LEU A 349 8.02 6.80 21.94
N VAL A 350 8.47 7.94 22.49
CA VAL A 350 8.87 8.07 23.90
C VAL A 350 7.67 7.89 24.82
N GLU A 351 6.54 8.55 24.53
CA GLU A 351 5.32 8.46 25.34
C GLU A 351 4.76 7.01 25.34
N THR A 352 4.81 6.34 24.20
CA THR A 352 4.41 4.92 24.07
C THR A 352 5.24 4.03 25.00
N GLU A 353 6.57 4.21 25.00
CA GLU A 353 7.47 3.47 25.89
C GLU A 353 7.25 3.83 27.37
N MET A 354 7.02 5.10 27.70
CA MET A 354 6.70 5.55 29.06
C MET A 354 5.42 4.93 29.61
N ARG A 355 4.47 4.59 28.74
CA ARG A 355 3.23 3.89 29.08
C ARG A 355 3.39 2.36 29.11
N GLY A 356 4.59 1.85 28.90
CA GLY A 356 4.89 0.42 28.92
C GLY A 356 4.37 -0.35 27.70
N SER A 357 4.14 0.34 26.58
CA SER A 357 3.74 -0.24 25.30
C SER A 357 4.89 -0.15 24.29
N SER A 358 4.80 -0.90 23.19
CA SER A 358 5.71 -0.83 22.06
C SER A 358 5.11 -0.07 20.88
N PHE A 359 5.96 0.40 19.96
CA PHE A 359 5.48 1.02 18.72
C PHE A 359 4.65 0.04 17.88
N ALA A 360 5.02 -1.24 17.85
CA ALA A 360 4.24 -2.26 17.16
C ALA A 360 2.84 -2.40 17.76
N GLU A 361 2.72 -2.47 19.08
CA GLU A 361 1.40 -2.50 19.76
C GLU A 361 0.59 -1.24 19.49
N LEU A 362 1.22 -0.06 19.43
CA LEU A 362 0.54 1.18 19.06
C LEU A 362 -0.09 1.11 17.66
N LEU A 363 0.64 0.54 16.67
CA LEU A 363 0.13 0.39 15.31
C LEU A 363 -1.09 -0.54 15.23
N THR A 364 -1.19 -1.53 16.13
CA THR A 364 -2.30 -2.50 16.17
C THR A 364 -3.57 -1.99 16.85
N ILE A 365 -3.59 -0.75 17.35
CA ILE A 365 -4.82 -0.18 17.93
C ILE A 365 -5.79 0.12 16.78
N PRO A 366 -7.01 -0.45 16.79
CA PRO A 366 -7.93 -0.30 15.68
C PRO A 366 -8.32 1.16 15.45
N GLU A 367 -8.29 1.58 14.18
CA GLU A 367 -8.97 2.78 13.71
C GLU A 367 -10.46 2.72 14.08
N GLN A 368 -11.05 3.87 14.36
CA GLN A 368 -12.48 3.96 14.63
C GLN A 368 -13.15 4.75 13.52
N ASP A 369 -14.29 4.24 13.05
CA ASP A 369 -15.11 4.81 11.97
C ASP A 369 -15.57 6.25 12.27
N ASP A 370 -15.68 6.62 13.55
CA ASP A 370 -16.11 7.94 14.01
C ASP A 370 -14.96 8.93 14.22
N TRP A 371 -13.70 8.52 14.02
CA TRP A 371 -12.56 9.43 14.12
C TRP A 371 -12.60 10.49 13.03
N VAL A 372 -12.41 11.74 13.45
CA VAL A 372 -12.33 12.90 12.57
C VAL A 372 -10.95 13.53 12.74
N TYR A 373 -10.30 13.79 11.61
CA TYR A 373 -8.96 14.36 11.55
C TYR A 373 -9.02 15.88 11.34
N SER A 374 -7.88 16.55 11.47
CA SER A 374 -7.76 18.01 11.32
C SER A 374 -8.12 18.52 9.91
N ASP A 375 -7.98 17.68 8.89
CA ASP A 375 -8.43 17.91 7.51
C ASP A 375 -9.90 17.51 7.28
N GLY A 376 -10.57 16.96 8.30
CA GLY A 376 -11.98 16.65 8.32
C GLY A 376 -12.27 15.15 8.41
N LYS A 377 -13.52 14.79 8.08
CA LYS A 377 -13.89 13.38 7.94
C LYS A 377 -13.36 12.88 6.60
N SER A 378 -12.70 11.73 6.60
CA SER A 378 -12.11 11.12 5.41
C SER A 378 -12.36 9.61 5.43
N ALA A 379 -12.21 8.96 4.29
CA ALA A 379 -12.35 7.51 4.18
C ALA A 379 -11.47 7.00 3.03
N SER A 380 -10.84 5.84 3.20
CA SER A 380 -10.18 5.14 2.08
C SER A 380 -11.25 4.62 1.10
N CYS A 381 -10.81 4.15 -0.08
CA CYS A 381 -11.72 3.60 -1.10
C CYS A 381 -12.67 2.55 -0.54
N VAL A 382 -12.14 1.58 0.21
CA VAL A 382 -12.92 0.48 0.77
C VAL A 382 -13.74 0.90 1.99
N ALA A 383 -13.18 1.72 2.87
CA ALA A 383 -13.91 2.22 4.03
C ALA A 383 -15.13 3.04 3.62
N PHE A 384 -15.01 3.87 2.57
CA PHE A 384 -16.14 4.64 2.03
C PHE A 384 -17.29 3.74 1.56
N VAL A 385 -16.96 2.66 0.84
CA VAL A 385 -17.94 1.68 0.34
C VAL A 385 -18.59 0.89 1.49
N LEU A 386 -17.80 0.45 2.47
CA LEU A 386 -18.32 -0.32 3.59
C LEU A 386 -19.11 0.54 4.58
N GLU A 387 -18.76 1.80 4.77
CA GLU A 387 -19.56 2.75 5.55
C GLU A 387 -20.90 3.04 4.88
N MET A 388 -20.95 3.12 3.54
CA MET A 388 -22.23 3.14 2.80
C MET A 388 -23.06 1.89 3.11
N TYR A 389 -22.45 0.70 3.14
CA TYR A 389 -23.15 -0.52 3.55
C TYR A 389 -23.60 -0.51 5.01
N LYS A 390 -22.80 0.05 5.94
CA LYS A 390 -23.21 0.23 7.35
C LYS A 390 -24.41 1.17 7.45
N ALA A 391 -24.35 2.33 6.79
CA ALA A 391 -25.45 3.29 6.74
C ALA A 391 -26.72 2.69 6.12
N ALA A 392 -26.56 1.84 5.10
CA ALA A 392 -27.65 1.11 4.46
C ALA A 392 -28.20 -0.07 5.28
N GLY A 393 -27.64 -0.37 6.46
CA GLY A 393 -28.12 -1.41 7.37
C GLY A 393 -27.62 -2.82 7.09
N LEU A 394 -26.60 -3.01 6.23
CA LEU A 394 -26.11 -4.35 5.89
C LEU A 394 -25.29 -5.03 7.00
N PHE A 395 -24.77 -4.24 7.95
CA PHE A 395 -24.01 -4.73 9.10
C PHE A 395 -24.88 -4.96 10.35
N ASP A 396 -26.19 -4.70 10.29
CA ASP A 396 -27.07 -4.87 11.44
C ASP A 396 -27.27 -6.37 11.81
N PRO A 397 -27.35 -6.71 13.11
CA PRO A 397 -27.42 -5.80 14.26
C PRO A 397 -26.04 -5.48 14.90
N ILE A 398 -24.94 -5.87 14.27
CA ILE A 398 -23.59 -5.79 14.86
C ILE A 398 -22.80 -4.55 14.40
N SER A 399 -23.43 -3.64 13.66
CA SER A 399 -22.81 -2.45 13.05
C SER A 399 -21.94 -1.63 14.01
N SER A 400 -22.36 -1.51 15.29
CA SER A 400 -21.60 -0.79 16.32
C SER A 400 -20.35 -1.50 16.84
N SER A 401 -20.17 -2.77 16.51
CA SER A 401 -19.03 -3.60 16.92
C SER A 401 -18.06 -3.92 15.79
N VAL A 402 -18.24 -3.30 14.62
CA VAL A 402 -17.40 -3.50 13.44
C VAL A 402 -16.85 -2.15 13.03
N GLN A 403 -15.52 -2.01 12.96
CA GLN A 403 -14.86 -0.82 12.41
C GLN A 403 -14.48 -1.11 10.97
N VAL A 404 -15.21 -0.56 9.99
CA VAL A 404 -14.93 -0.83 8.57
C VAL A 404 -13.72 -0.07 8.04
N THR A 405 -13.23 0.90 8.80
CA THR A 405 -11.92 1.52 8.60
C THR A 405 -10.74 0.57 8.77
N GLU A 406 -10.94 -0.58 9.43
CA GLU A 406 -9.95 -1.65 9.58
C GLU A 406 -9.99 -2.69 8.44
N PHE A 407 -10.88 -2.53 7.46
CA PHE A 407 -11.01 -3.52 6.39
C PHE A 407 -10.04 -3.21 5.27
N THR A 408 -9.36 -4.26 4.79
CA THR A 408 -8.72 -4.24 3.48
C THR A 408 -9.74 -4.48 2.37
N ILE A 409 -9.35 -4.23 1.12
CA ILE A 409 -10.16 -4.59 -0.06
C ILE A 409 -10.47 -6.09 -0.08
N LYS A 410 -9.54 -6.95 0.38
CA LYS A 410 -9.77 -8.39 0.51
C LYS A 410 -10.93 -8.71 1.44
N ASP A 411 -10.97 -8.05 2.58
CA ASP A 411 -12.02 -8.27 3.57
C ASP A 411 -13.38 -7.89 3.01
N ALA A 412 -13.45 -6.76 2.29
CA ALA A 412 -14.68 -6.29 1.66
C ALA A 412 -15.25 -7.28 0.64
N TYR A 413 -14.47 -7.72 -0.36
CA TYR A 413 -14.99 -8.65 -1.36
C TYR A 413 -15.19 -10.08 -0.82
N SER A 414 -14.64 -10.40 0.36
CA SER A 414 -14.82 -11.70 1.01
C SER A 414 -16.13 -11.79 1.80
N LEU A 415 -16.76 -10.66 2.13
CA LEU A 415 -18.06 -10.64 2.81
C LEU A 415 -19.12 -11.40 2.02
N LYS A 416 -20.00 -12.11 2.73
CA LYS A 416 -21.17 -12.81 2.18
C LYS A 416 -22.29 -11.88 1.72
N PHE A 417 -21.93 -10.80 1.04
CA PHE A 417 -22.82 -9.74 0.60
C PHE A 417 -23.26 -9.94 -0.85
N PHE A 418 -22.45 -10.65 -1.63
CA PHE A 418 -22.54 -10.67 -3.08
C PHE A 418 -23.28 -11.90 -3.60
N GLU A 419 -23.65 -11.88 -4.87
CA GLU A 419 -24.29 -13.01 -5.53
C GLU A 419 -23.36 -14.23 -5.55
N ASN A 420 -23.91 -15.42 -5.28
CA ASN A 420 -23.20 -16.69 -5.29
C ASN A 420 -23.82 -17.72 -6.25
N ASN A 421 -24.95 -17.37 -6.87
CA ASN A 421 -25.61 -18.17 -7.88
C ASN A 421 -25.39 -17.55 -9.26
N SER A 422 -24.56 -18.21 -10.07
CA SER A 422 -24.23 -17.77 -11.44
C SER A 422 -25.46 -17.62 -12.33
N SER A 423 -26.56 -18.35 -12.06
CA SER A 423 -27.79 -18.23 -12.86
C SER A 423 -28.54 -16.90 -12.64
N ARG A 424 -28.19 -16.14 -11.60
CA ARG A 424 -28.78 -14.83 -11.28
C ARG A 424 -27.89 -13.66 -11.70
N LEU A 425 -26.64 -13.92 -12.08
CA LEU A 425 -25.79 -12.89 -12.64
C LEU A 425 -26.40 -12.35 -13.95
N PRO A 426 -26.13 -11.06 -14.30
CA PRO A 426 -26.59 -10.49 -15.55
C PRO A 426 -26.20 -11.36 -16.76
N LYS A 427 -27.03 -11.39 -17.82
CA LYS A 427 -26.78 -12.29 -18.97
C LYS A 427 -25.49 -12.00 -19.72
N TRP A 428 -25.01 -10.75 -19.66
CA TRP A 428 -23.73 -10.33 -20.25
C TRP A 428 -22.53 -10.70 -19.35
N CYS A 429 -22.76 -11.13 -18.12
CA CYS A 429 -21.72 -11.56 -17.20
C CYS A 429 -21.03 -12.82 -17.76
N ASN A 430 -19.71 -12.84 -17.75
CA ASN A 430 -18.88 -13.88 -18.39
C ASN A 430 -19.04 -14.00 -19.91
N ASP A 431 -19.82 -13.11 -20.56
CA ASP A 431 -19.92 -13.13 -22.03
C ASP A 431 -18.56 -12.75 -22.66
N GLY A 432 -18.12 -13.55 -23.63
CA GLY A 432 -16.84 -13.37 -24.31
C GLY A 432 -15.61 -13.93 -23.59
N ASP A 433 -15.75 -14.60 -22.45
CA ASP A 433 -14.67 -15.32 -21.76
C ASP A 433 -14.89 -16.85 -21.83
N ASP A 434 -13.82 -17.63 -21.87
CA ASP A 434 -13.87 -19.10 -21.88
C ASP A 434 -13.89 -19.70 -20.46
N VAL A 435 -13.72 -18.86 -19.44
CA VAL A 435 -13.78 -19.22 -18.03
C VAL A 435 -14.91 -18.45 -17.35
N GLU A 436 -15.82 -19.18 -16.71
CA GLU A 436 -16.88 -18.58 -15.90
C GLU A 436 -16.34 -18.15 -14.53
N LEU A 437 -16.41 -16.85 -14.24
CA LEU A 437 -16.11 -16.27 -12.94
C LEU A 437 -17.38 -16.18 -12.08
N PRO A 438 -17.26 -16.23 -10.73
CA PRO A 438 -18.41 -16.08 -9.84
C PRO A 438 -18.91 -14.62 -9.73
N PHE A 439 -18.26 -13.69 -10.41
CA PHE A 439 -18.58 -12.26 -10.50
C PHE A 439 -18.39 -11.78 -11.94
N CYS A 440 -18.76 -10.52 -12.23
CA CYS A 440 -18.79 -10.02 -13.60
C CYS A 440 -17.61 -9.12 -13.91
N GLN A 441 -16.58 -9.65 -14.58
CA GLN A 441 -15.48 -8.80 -15.06
C GLN A 441 -15.90 -8.00 -16.31
N ILE A 442 -16.05 -6.68 -16.15
CA ILE A 442 -16.57 -5.77 -17.20
C ILE A 442 -15.47 -5.11 -18.02
N ARG A 443 -14.23 -5.06 -17.50
CA ARG A 443 -13.07 -4.51 -18.21
C ARG A 443 -11.78 -5.24 -17.84
N GLY A 444 -10.84 -5.26 -18.78
CA GLY A 444 -9.44 -5.59 -18.52
C GLY A 444 -8.95 -6.80 -19.30
N ARG A 445 -7.65 -6.75 -19.64
CA ARG A 445 -6.97 -7.75 -20.47
C ARG A 445 -6.73 -9.07 -19.73
N TYR A 446 -6.42 -9.00 -18.45
CA TYR A 446 -6.13 -10.15 -17.61
C TYR A 446 -7.36 -10.53 -16.77
N ARG A 447 -7.53 -11.81 -16.52
CA ARG A 447 -8.61 -12.33 -15.69
C ARG A 447 -8.38 -11.91 -14.25
N MET A 448 -9.37 -11.26 -13.65
CA MET A 448 -9.33 -10.88 -12.26
C MET A 448 -9.54 -12.10 -11.38
N GLU A 449 -8.79 -12.15 -10.29
CA GLU A 449 -8.93 -13.14 -9.23
C GLU A 449 -9.34 -12.40 -7.96
N LEU A 450 -10.32 -12.91 -7.23
CA LEU A 450 -10.73 -12.37 -5.92
C LEU A 450 -10.72 -13.53 -4.90
N PRO A 451 -9.54 -13.91 -4.37
CA PRO A 451 -9.41 -15.07 -3.50
C PRO A 451 -10.20 -14.92 -2.20
N GLY A 452 -11.11 -15.85 -1.92
CA GLY A 452 -12.00 -15.74 -0.76
C GLY A 452 -13.28 -14.95 -1.03
N TYR A 453 -13.55 -14.59 -2.29
CA TYR A 453 -14.80 -13.96 -2.72
C TYR A 453 -16.03 -14.62 -2.07
N ASN A 454 -16.81 -13.80 -1.36
CA ASN A 454 -18.13 -14.19 -0.85
C ASN A 454 -18.12 -15.40 0.10
N THR A 455 -17.10 -15.51 0.97
CA THR A 455 -16.89 -16.66 1.87
C THR A 455 -17.14 -16.37 3.35
N MET A 456 -17.15 -15.11 3.77
CA MET A 456 -17.09 -14.71 5.17
C MET A 456 -18.41 -14.13 5.68
N ASP A 457 -18.94 -14.73 6.74
CA ASP A 457 -20.07 -14.18 7.49
C ASP A 457 -19.60 -13.03 8.38
N LEU A 458 -20.49 -12.09 8.69
CA LEU A 458 -20.19 -11.01 9.62
C LEU A 458 -20.05 -11.53 11.06
N TYR A 459 -19.06 -11.01 11.78
CA TYR A 459 -18.89 -11.25 13.21
C TYR A 459 -18.37 -9.98 13.92
N PRO A 460 -18.64 -9.80 15.23
CA PRO A 460 -18.16 -8.64 15.98
C PRO A 460 -16.63 -8.57 16.01
N HIS A 461 -16.07 -7.36 15.96
CA HIS A 461 -14.63 -7.09 15.99
C HIS A 461 -13.83 -7.77 14.88
N MET A 462 -14.46 -7.98 13.72
CA MET A 462 -13.80 -8.59 12.57
C MET A 462 -12.71 -7.70 12.00
N ASN A 463 -11.60 -8.32 11.58
CA ASN A 463 -10.44 -7.65 10.99
C ASN A 463 -9.71 -6.66 11.91
N GLU A 464 -9.88 -6.75 13.24
CA GLU A 464 -9.12 -5.92 14.18
C GLU A 464 -7.81 -6.58 14.66
N ARG A 465 -7.64 -7.89 14.40
CA ARG A 465 -6.54 -8.72 14.94
C ARG A 465 -6.06 -9.80 13.97
N CYS A 466 -6.27 -9.60 12.67
CA CYS A 466 -6.09 -10.63 11.67
C CYS A 466 -4.75 -10.53 10.93
N PRO A 467 -3.93 -11.60 10.94
CA PRO A 467 -2.68 -11.61 10.21
C PRO A 467 -2.92 -11.65 8.70
N SER A 468 -2.02 -11.03 7.93
CA SER A 468 -2.06 -11.04 6.47
C SER A 468 -0.64 -11.20 5.89
N LEU A 469 -0.11 -12.42 5.93
CA LEU A 469 1.22 -12.72 5.38
C LEU A 469 1.17 -13.37 3.99
N PRO A 470 1.93 -12.85 3.00
CA PRO A 470 2.13 -13.54 1.74
C PRO A 470 2.90 -14.86 1.91
N PRO A 471 2.83 -15.77 0.92
CA PRO A 471 2.00 -15.68 -0.28
C PRO A 471 0.58 -16.22 -0.07
N LYS A 472 0.30 -16.88 1.07
CA LYS A 472 -0.96 -17.61 1.28
C LYS A 472 -2.06 -16.77 1.93
N TYR A 473 -1.69 -15.74 2.68
CA TYR A 473 -2.62 -14.88 3.41
C TYR A 473 -3.61 -15.69 4.25
N SER A 474 -3.08 -16.71 4.95
CA SER A 474 -3.86 -17.65 5.75
C SER A 474 -4.42 -16.92 6.96
N ARG A 475 -5.73 -17.04 7.16
CA ARG A 475 -6.42 -16.45 8.31
C ARG A 475 -6.68 -17.54 9.37
N PRO A 476 -6.34 -17.29 10.65
CA PRO A 476 -6.73 -18.15 11.77
C PRO A 476 -8.25 -18.25 11.89
N SER A 477 -8.75 -19.23 12.65
CA SER A 477 -10.16 -19.21 13.08
C SER A 477 -10.45 -17.92 13.86
N ASP A 478 -11.60 -17.31 13.61
CA ASP A 478 -11.99 -15.97 14.08
C ASP A 478 -11.32 -14.81 13.30
N CYS A 479 -10.72 -15.16 12.17
CA CYS A 479 -10.36 -14.35 11.01
C CYS A 479 -10.82 -15.10 9.74
#